data_AF-A0A660YP87-F1
#
_entry.id   AF-A0A660YP87-F1
#
_cell.length_a   1.000
_cell.length_b   1.000
_cell.length_c   1.000
_cell.angle_alpha   90.00
_cell.angle_beta   90.00
_cell.angle_gamma   90.00
#
_symmetry.space_group_name_H-M   'P 1'
#
loop_
_entity.id
_entity.type
_entity.pdbx_description
1 polymer ?
#
loop_
_entity_poly.entity_id
_entity_poly.type
_entity_poly.pdbx_seq_one_letter_code
_entity_poly.pdbx_strand_id
1 'polypeptide(L)'
;MPLISQSIKGLITLKASSKLLSGDKLSALVTAISNATAQYVLSAAIVNSTNIALGPGSGTQTGRISGLVPNTMSSLMMLKASSAGLSGRDIRKLLDAVSFGVVNSMKSVLLQGVIIGAGPGTGTSKITGLSTSALQKLILAQSFFRQISGNKLRALISAMSFGIINHIMLSGIVNITDIGVAASPPVGPVTIPTAPGTGRLV
;
A
#
# COMPACT_ATOMS: atom_id res chain seq x y z
N MET A 1 2.99 -12.91 0.16
CA MET A 1 2.04 -13.26 1.23
C MET A 1 0.90 -12.27 1.14
N PRO A 2 -0.36 -12.67 1.37
CA PRO A 2 -1.46 -11.73 1.30
C PRO A 2 -1.33 -10.66 2.38
N LEU A 3 -1.79 -9.45 2.07
CA LEU A 3 -1.88 -8.35 3.02
C LEU A 3 -2.94 -8.68 4.09
N ILE A 4 -2.53 -9.36 5.16
CA ILE A 4 -3.45 -9.73 6.25
C ILE A 4 -3.43 -8.68 7.36
N SER A 5 -4.62 -8.33 7.85
CA SER A 5 -4.77 -7.30 8.89
C SER A 5 -4.06 -7.65 10.20
N GLN A 6 -3.89 -8.95 10.49
CA GLN A 6 -3.17 -9.42 11.67
C GLN A 6 -1.67 -9.06 11.62
N SER A 7 -1.04 -9.15 10.45
CA SER A 7 0.38 -8.77 10.27
C SER A 7 0.57 -7.26 10.44
N ILE A 8 -0.33 -6.46 9.84
CA ILE A 8 -0.31 -5.01 10.02
C ILE A 8 -0.47 -4.68 11.50
N LYS A 9 -1.48 -5.25 12.17
CA LYS A 9 -1.75 -5.04 13.59
C LYS A 9 -0.53 -5.38 14.45
N GLY A 10 0.06 -6.56 14.26
CA GLY A 10 1.22 -7.01 15.01
C GLY A 10 2.39 -6.04 14.90
N LEU A 11 2.70 -5.57 13.69
CA LEU A 11 3.80 -4.62 13.45
C LEU A 11 3.52 -3.23 14.02
N ILE A 12 2.26 -2.75 13.94
CA ILE A 12 1.88 -1.48 14.57
C ILE A 12 1.97 -1.58 16.09
N THR A 13 1.46 -2.66 16.69
CA THR A 13 1.51 -2.88 18.14
C THR A 13 2.96 -2.98 18.64
N LEU A 14 3.82 -3.74 17.96
CA LEU A 14 5.25 -3.84 18.28
C LEU A 14 5.92 -2.46 18.27
N LYS A 15 5.67 -1.66 17.23
CA LYS A 15 6.25 -0.32 17.12
C LYS A 15 5.66 0.64 18.16
N ALA A 16 4.37 0.53 18.47
CA ALA A 16 3.73 1.31 19.53
C ALA A 16 4.33 1.01 20.91
N SER A 17 4.54 -0.27 21.24
CA SER A 17 5.20 -0.69 22.48
C SER A 17 6.63 -0.16 22.57
N SER A 18 7.39 -0.21 21.46
CA SER A 18 8.76 0.35 21.42
C SER A 18 8.82 1.87 21.66
N LYS A 19 7.69 2.57 21.48
CA LYS A 19 7.57 4.02 21.67
C LYS A 19 6.88 4.37 23.00
N LEU A 20 6.65 3.37 23.86
CA LEU A 20 5.93 3.51 25.12
C LEU A 20 4.55 4.13 24.93
N LEU A 21 3.87 3.78 23.84
CA LEU A 21 2.50 4.21 23.58
C LEU A 21 1.55 3.19 24.23
N SER A 22 0.76 3.64 25.20
CA SER A 22 -0.24 2.84 25.90
C SER A 22 -1.61 3.53 25.83
N GLY A 23 -2.67 2.74 25.94
CA GLY A 23 -4.03 3.26 26.01
C GLY A 23 -5.07 2.17 25.72
N ASP A 24 -6.18 2.21 26.46
CA ASP A 24 -7.21 1.16 26.41
C ASP A 24 -7.88 1.05 25.04
N LYS A 25 -7.93 2.17 24.30
CA LYS A 25 -8.51 2.23 22.95
C LYS A 25 -7.46 2.11 21.83
N LEU A 26 -6.18 2.01 22.16
CA LEU A 26 -5.10 1.89 21.16
C LEU A 26 -5.23 0.59 20.35
N SER A 27 -5.44 -0.54 21.04
CA SER A 27 -5.60 -1.86 20.38
C SER A 27 -6.80 -1.88 19.44
N ALA A 28 -7.91 -1.26 19.85
CA ALA A 28 -9.11 -1.14 19.03
C ALA A 28 -8.86 -0.26 17.79
N LEU A 29 -8.18 0.88 17.95
CA LEU A 29 -7.85 1.79 16.87
C LEU A 29 -6.91 1.13 15.86
N VAL A 30 -5.83 0.50 16.33
CA VAL A 30 -4.87 -0.22 15.49
C VAL A 30 -5.56 -1.33 14.71
N THR A 31 -6.50 -2.05 15.34
CA THR A 31 -7.27 -3.09 14.65
C THR A 31 -8.19 -2.50 13.57
N ALA A 32 -8.87 -1.38 13.85
CA ALA A 32 -9.72 -0.70 12.87
C ALA A 32 -8.92 -0.24 11.64
N ILE A 33 -7.75 0.37 11.86
CA ILE A 33 -6.85 0.82 10.79
C ILE A 33 -6.35 -0.38 9.99
N SER A 34 -5.86 -1.41 10.66
CA SER A 34 -5.28 -2.59 10.01
C SER A 34 -6.30 -3.31 9.11
N ASN A 35 -7.53 -3.48 9.60
CA ASN A 35 -8.61 -4.10 8.81
C ASN A 35 -8.99 -3.24 7.61
N ALA A 36 -9.24 -1.95 7.82
CA ALA A 36 -9.65 -1.05 6.76
C ALA A 36 -8.55 -0.88 5.69
N THR A 37 -7.28 -0.74 6.10
CA THR A 37 -6.15 -0.63 5.17
C THR A 37 -5.95 -1.92 4.39
N ALA A 38 -5.99 -3.09 5.03
CA ALA A 38 -5.84 -4.37 4.32
C ALA A 38 -6.96 -4.58 3.29
N GLN A 39 -8.22 -4.41 3.70
CA GLN A 39 -9.38 -4.61 2.82
C GLN A 39 -9.40 -3.61 1.67
N TYR A 40 -9.15 -2.33 1.96
CA TYR A 40 -9.24 -1.29 0.95
C TYR A 40 -8.11 -1.37 -0.07
N VAL A 41 -6.87 -1.57 0.39
CA VAL A 41 -5.71 -1.62 -0.50
C VAL A 41 -5.79 -2.82 -1.44
N LEU A 42 -6.17 -4.00 -0.95
CA LEU A 42 -6.36 -5.18 -1.81
C LEU A 42 -7.52 -5.01 -2.80
N SER A 43 -8.62 -4.37 -2.36
CA SER A 43 -9.79 -4.20 -3.21
C SER A 43 -9.60 -3.14 -4.30
N ALA A 44 -9.00 -1.99 -3.97
CA ALA A 44 -9.02 -0.79 -4.80
C ALA A 44 -7.71 -0.50 -5.54
N ALA A 45 -6.59 -1.13 -5.15
CA ALA A 45 -5.32 -0.91 -5.84
C ALA A 45 -5.35 -1.52 -7.26
N ILE A 46 -5.12 -0.67 -8.25
CA ILE A 46 -4.92 -1.05 -9.65
C ILE A 46 -3.46 -0.79 -9.99
N VAL A 47 -2.78 -1.79 -10.52
CA VAL A 47 -1.39 -1.66 -10.97
C VAL A 47 -1.37 -1.74 -12.48
N ASN A 48 -1.05 -0.62 -13.09
CA ASN A 48 -0.86 -0.48 -14.53
C ASN A 48 0.63 -0.56 -14.83
N SER A 49 1.01 -1.54 -15.63
CA SER A 49 2.38 -1.85 -15.95
C SER A 49 2.70 -1.58 -17.41
N THR A 50 3.94 -1.16 -17.63
CA THR A 50 4.56 -1.11 -18.95
C THR A 50 5.82 -1.94 -18.85
N ASN A 51 5.78 -3.10 -19.49
CA ASN A 51 6.84 -4.07 -19.36
C ASN A 51 7.61 -4.18 -20.67
N ILE A 52 8.90 -4.39 -20.52
CA ILE A 52 9.84 -4.56 -21.62
C ILE A 52 10.02 -6.08 -21.78
N ALA A 53 9.56 -6.60 -22.92
CA ALA A 53 9.57 -8.04 -23.17
C ALA A 53 10.64 -8.43 -24.19
N LEU A 54 11.18 -9.64 -24.05
CA LEU A 54 12.17 -10.20 -24.97
C LEU A 54 11.57 -10.67 -26.31
N GLY A 55 10.25 -10.64 -26.45
CA GLY A 55 9.53 -11.01 -27.68
C GLY A 55 8.01 -11.02 -27.46
N PRO A 56 7.21 -11.18 -28.53
CA PRO A 56 5.76 -11.34 -28.42
C PRO A 56 5.40 -12.65 -27.69
N GLY A 57 4.37 -12.61 -26.84
CA GLY A 57 3.95 -13.76 -26.06
C GLY A 57 2.78 -13.46 -25.12
N SER A 58 2.50 -14.38 -24.21
CA SER A 58 1.60 -14.17 -23.07
C SER A 58 2.22 -14.79 -21.81
N GLY A 59 1.92 -14.19 -20.66
CA GLY A 59 2.58 -14.55 -19.42
C GLY A 59 1.86 -14.06 -18.19
N THR A 60 2.30 -14.58 -17.05
CA THR A 60 1.87 -14.10 -15.73
C THR A 60 2.85 -13.04 -15.26
N GLN A 61 2.31 -11.93 -14.80
CA GLN A 61 3.08 -10.88 -14.16
C GLN A 61 3.14 -11.16 -12.67
N THR A 62 4.33 -11.20 -12.11
CA THR A 62 4.51 -11.15 -10.66
C THR A 62 5.30 -9.92 -10.29
N GLY A 63 4.95 -9.26 -9.18
CA GLY A 63 5.67 -8.07 -8.77
C GLY A 63 5.73 -7.87 -7.28
N ARG A 64 6.69 -7.06 -6.84
CA ARG A 64 6.85 -6.69 -5.43
C ARG A 64 6.84 -5.18 -5.29
N ILE A 65 6.18 -4.70 -4.23
CA ILE A 65 6.16 -3.28 -3.90
C ILE A 65 7.49 -2.88 -3.28
N SER A 66 8.11 -1.84 -3.84
CA SER A 66 9.31 -1.18 -3.38
C SER A 66 9.08 0.35 -3.27
N GLY A 67 10.07 1.07 -2.74
CA GLY A 67 10.04 2.53 -2.59
C GLY A 67 9.25 3.05 -1.39
N LEU A 68 8.53 2.19 -0.67
CA LEU A 68 7.82 2.59 0.54
C LEU A 68 8.77 2.76 1.75
N VAL A 69 8.83 3.98 2.28
CA VAL A 69 9.60 4.36 3.47
C VAL A 69 8.66 4.76 4.63
N PRO A 70 8.77 4.14 5.83
CA PRO A 70 7.93 4.47 6.98
C PRO A 70 8.02 5.93 7.43
N ASN A 71 9.23 6.50 7.42
CA ASN A 71 9.47 7.87 7.87
C ASN A 71 8.78 8.89 6.97
N THR A 72 8.84 8.70 5.65
CA THR A 72 8.19 9.60 4.67
C THR A 72 6.67 9.52 4.80
N MET A 73 6.12 8.32 4.97
CA MET A 73 4.68 8.14 5.23
C MET A 73 4.25 8.85 6.53
N SER A 74 5.01 8.68 7.61
CA SER A 74 4.73 9.32 8.90
C SER A 74 4.78 10.84 8.81
N SER A 75 5.76 11.40 8.10
CA SER A 75 5.86 12.85 7.85
C SER A 75 4.64 13.39 7.11
N LEU A 76 4.14 12.69 6.09
CA LEU A 76 2.92 13.09 5.37
C LEU A 76 1.67 13.05 6.28
N MET A 77 1.56 12.03 7.13
CA MET A 77 0.49 11.97 8.13
C MET A 77 0.61 13.14 9.12
N MET A 78 1.81 13.43 9.60
CA MET A 78 2.06 14.51 10.54
C MET A 78 1.75 15.88 9.95
N LEU A 79 2.12 16.13 8.69
CA LEU A 79 1.81 17.39 8.01
C LEU A 79 0.29 17.60 7.97
N LYS A 80 -0.46 16.55 7.60
CA LYS A 80 -1.93 16.62 7.58
C LYS A 80 -2.52 16.76 8.99
N ALA A 81 -1.97 16.07 9.98
CA ALA A 81 -2.39 16.17 11.37
C ALA A 81 -2.16 17.59 11.92
N SER A 82 -0.99 18.17 11.67
CA SER A 82 -0.64 19.54 12.07
C SER A 82 -1.59 20.56 11.44
N SER A 83 -1.93 20.40 10.15
CA SER A 83 -2.90 21.26 9.47
C SER A 83 -4.32 21.19 10.06
N ALA A 84 -4.63 20.10 10.77
CA ALA A 84 -5.92 19.89 11.41
C ALA A 84 -5.91 20.23 12.92
N GLY A 85 -4.85 20.88 13.42
CA GLY A 85 -4.72 21.24 14.85
C GLY A 85 -4.44 20.05 15.78
N LEU A 86 -3.88 18.97 15.23
CA LEU A 86 -3.42 17.81 16.00
C LEU A 86 -1.93 17.95 16.28
N SER A 87 -1.60 18.38 17.49
CA SER A 87 -0.23 18.43 18.00
C SER A 87 -0.13 17.61 19.28
N GLY A 88 0.92 16.80 19.40
CA GLY A 88 1.13 15.94 20.57
C GLY A 88 2.22 14.90 20.34
N ARG A 89 3.01 14.64 21.38
CA ARG A 89 4.09 13.63 21.34
C ARG A 89 3.54 12.23 21.03
N ASP A 90 2.39 11.90 21.59
CA ASP A 90 1.76 10.58 21.40
C ASP A 90 1.12 10.42 20.03
N ILE A 91 0.65 11.51 19.41
CA ILE A 91 0.17 11.51 18.03
C ILE A 91 1.33 11.18 17.09
N ARG A 92 2.50 11.80 17.27
CA ARG A 92 3.70 11.48 16.48
C ARG A 92 4.10 10.01 16.62
N LYS A 93 4.10 9.48 17.85
CA LYS A 93 4.40 8.06 18.11
C LYS A 93 3.40 7.12 17.43
N LEU A 94 2.10 7.45 17.47
CA LEU A 94 1.05 6.67 16.84
C LEU A 94 1.21 6.65 15.31
N LEU A 95 1.43 7.81 14.69
CA LEU A 95 1.59 7.90 13.24
C LEU A 95 2.85 7.17 12.75
N ASP A 96 3.95 7.25 13.50
CA ASP A 96 5.18 6.46 13.25
C ASP A 96 4.91 4.96 13.34
N ALA A 97 4.20 4.51 14.38
CA ALA A 97 3.82 3.11 14.55
C ALA A 97 2.95 2.57 13.40
N VAL A 98 1.95 3.36 12.99
CA VAL A 98 1.06 2.98 11.89
C VAL A 98 1.82 2.93 10.57
N SER A 99 2.64 3.94 10.29
CA SER A 99 3.44 4.00 9.07
C SER A 99 4.39 2.81 8.96
N PHE A 100 5.02 2.42 10.07
CA PHE A 100 5.89 1.25 10.13
C PHE A 100 5.14 -0.05 9.81
N GLY A 101 3.99 -0.29 10.46
CA GLY A 101 3.24 -1.51 10.25
C GLY A 101 2.64 -1.62 8.86
N VAL A 102 2.11 -0.52 8.32
CA VAL A 102 1.57 -0.49 6.96
C VAL A 102 2.68 -0.69 5.92
N VAL A 103 3.79 0.04 6.00
CA VAL A 103 4.88 -0.07 5.02
C VAL A 103 5.51 -1.45 5.01
N ASN A 104 5.82 -2.02 6.18
CA ASN A 104 6.44 -3.34 6.24
C ASN A 104 5.50 -4.45 5.79
N SER A 105 4.19 -4.32 6.06
CA SER A 105 3.21 -5.26 5.52
C SER A 105 3.08 -5.14 4.00
N MET A 106 3.08 -3.91 3.46
CA MET A 106 3.01 -3.65 2.02
C MET A 106 4.19 -4.24 1.24
N LYS A 107 5.40 -4.25 1.82
CA LYS A 107 6.59 -4.90 1.21
C LYS A 107 6.45 -6.42 1.05
N SER A 108 5.54 -7.05 1.79
CA SER A 108 5.27 -8.49 1.73
C SER A 108 4.17 -8.88 0.71
N VAL A 109 3.45 -7.87 0.20
CA VAL A 109 2.37 -8.03 -0.78
C VAL A 109 2.96 -8.36 -2.13
N LEU A 110 2.34 -9.33 -2.80
CA LEU A 110 2.70 -9.73 -4.15
C LEU A 110 1.70 -9.10 -5.10
N LEU A 111 2.16 -8.67 -6.27
CA LEU A 111 1.29 -8.40 -7.39
C LEU A 111 1.15 -9.67 -8.20
N GLN A 112 -0.07 -9.99 -8.63
CA GLN A 112 -0.31 -10.95 -9.69
C GLN A 112 -1.19 -10.31 -10.77
N GLY A 113 -0.80 -10.50 -12.02
CA GLY A 113 -1.49 -9.96 -13.17
C GLY A 113 -1.25 -10.80 -14.42
N VAL A 114 -1.86 -10.38 -15.52
CA VAL A 114 -1.71 -11.05 -16.82
C VAL A 114 -1.09 -10.07 -17.79
N ILE A 115 -0.12 -10.53 -18.57
CA ILE A 115 0.42 -9.79 -19.70
C ILE A 115 -0.11 -10.38 -21.00
N ILE A 116 -0.49 -9.50 -21.91
CA ILE A 116 -0.95 -9.86 -23.25
C ILE A 116 -0.02 -9.17 -24.24
N GLY A 117 0.61 -9.93 -25.13
CA GLY A 117 1.49 -9.40 -26.17
C GLY A 117 2.98 -9.32 -25.81
N ALA A 118 3.39 -9.87 -24.67
CA ALA A 118 4.78 -9.93 -24.21
C ALA A 118 5.15 -11.31 -23.65
N GLY A 119 6.34 -11.80 -24.02
CA GLY A 119 7.02 -12.95 -23.41
C GLY A 119 7.72 -12.56 -22.10
N PRO A 120 8.78 -13.29 -21.68
CA PRO A 120 9.50 -12.96 -20.45
C PRO A 120 10.13 -11.57 -20.51
N GLY A 121 10.03 -10.84 -19.40
CA GLY A 121 10.35 -9.42 -19.35
C GLY A 121 10.43 -8.85 -17.94
N THR A 122 10.81 -7.57 -17.87
CA THR A 122 10.80 -6.81 -16.62
C THR A 122 10.18 -5.44 -16.85
N GLY A 123 9.52 -4.91 -15.83
CA GLY A 123 8.93 -3.59 -15.88
C GLY A 123 8.79 -2.96 -14.51
N THR A 124 8.40 -1.69 -14.54
CA THR A 124 8.02 -0.96 -13.33
C THR A 124 6.61 -0.45 -13.48
N SER A 125 5.92 -0.30 -12.36
CA SER A 125 4.52 0.08 -12.36
C SER A 125 4.18 0.94 -11.17
N LYS A 126 3.14 1.74 -11.32
CA LYS A 126 2.62 2.58 -10.24
C LYS A 126 1.27 2.06 -9.77
N ILE A 127 1.06 2.20 -8.47
CA ILE A 127 -0.23 1.87 -7.84
C ILE A 127 -1.17 3.07 -8.03
N THR A 128 -2.34 2.82 -8.60
CA THR A 128 -3.39 3.81 -8.88
C THR A 128 -4.75 3.32 -8.38
N GLY A 129 -5.79 4.15 -8.47
CA GLY A 129 -7.15 3.78 -8.06
C GLY A 129 -7.46 3.91 -6.56
N LEU A 130 -6.47 4.31 -5.76
CA LEU A 130 -6.62 4.52 -4.32
C LEU A 130 -7.18 5.92 -4.00
N SER A 131 -8.13 6.00 -3.08
CA SER A 131 -8.76 7.24 -2.63
C SER A 131 -8.64 7.40 -1.11
N THR A 132 -8.15 8.58 -0.70
CA THR A 132 -8.02 8.97 0.71
C THR A 132 -9.37 9.04 1.41
N SER A 133 -10.43 9.51 0.72
CA SER A 133 -11.76 9.65 1.31
C SER A 133 -12.44 8.30 1.53
N ALA A 134 -12.20 7.34 0.63
CA ALA A 134 -12.73 5.98 0.77
C ALA A 134 -12.08 5.26 1.95
N LEU A 135 -10.75 5.31 2.08
CA LEU A 135 -10.06 4.72 3.24
C LEU A 135 -10.50 5.39 4.55
N GLN A 136 -10.64 6.72 4.57
CA GLN A 136 -11.13 7.44 5.75
C GLN A 136 -12.52 6.97 6.20
N LYS A 137 -13.47 6.78 5.26
CA LYS A 137 -14.81 6.28 5.58
C LYS A 137 -14.77 4.87 6.17
N LEU A 138 -13.91 3.99 5.63
CA LEU A 138 -13.75 2.63 6.15
C LEU A 138 -13.13 2.60 7.54
N ILE A 139 -12.08 3.36 7.80
CA ILE A 139 -11.47 3.44 9.14
C ILE A 139 -12.46 4.04 10.14
N LEU A 140 -13.22 5.07 9.75
CA LEU A 140 -14.27 5.64 10.60
C LEU A 140 -15.34 4.62 10.92
N ALA A 141 -15.87 3.90 9.93
CA ALA A 141 -16.86 2.84 10.15
C ALA A 141 -16.33 1.78 11.13
N GLN A 142 -15.11 1.28 10.91
CA GLN A 142 -14.45 0.30 11.79
C GLN A 142 -14.21 0.85 13.22
N SER A 143 -13.99 2.16 13.35
CA SER A 143 -13.81 2.83 14.65
C SER A 143 -15.13 2.97 15.42
N PHE A 144 -16.24 3.24 14.71
CA PHE A 144 -17.59 3.26 15.31
C PHE A 144 -18.01 1.88 15.83
N PHE A 145 -17.77 0.82 15.06
CA PHE A 145 -18.02 -0.57 15.50
C PHE A 145 -17.26 -0.94 16.78
N ARG A 146 -16.16 -0.24 17.07
CA ARG A 146 -15.29 -0.48 18.23
C ARG A 146 -15.46 0.56 19.33
N GLN A 147 -16.53 1.37 19.26
CA GLN A 147 -16.88 2.40 20.24
C GLN A 147 -15.74 3.40 20.50
N ILE A 148 -14.96 3.72 19.47
CA ILE A 148 -13.95 4.77 19.54
C ILE A 148 -14.63 6.07 19.15
N SER A 149 -14.76 6.99 20.10
CA SER A 149 -15.39 8.29 19.90
C SER A 149 -14.44 9.41 20.37
N GLY A 150 -14.42 10.52 19.64
CA GLY A 150 -13.65 11.70 20.01
C GLY A 150 -13.73 12.80 18.97
N ASN A 151 -13.80 14.05 19.42
CA ASN A 151 -13.90 15.23 18.54
C ASN A 151 -12.73 15.35 17.55
N LYS A 152 -11.56 14.82 17.92
CA LYS A 152 -10.34 14.81 17.10
C LYS A 152 -10.12 13.52 16.31
N LEU A 153 -10.97 12.50 16.45
CA LEU A 153 -10.83 11.20 15.79
C LEU A 153 -10.92 11.32 14.27
N ARG A 154 -11.87 12.12 13.76
CA ARG A 154 -12.04 12.32 12.31
C ARG A 154 -10.81 12.98 11.68
N ALA A 155 -10.23 13.98 12.36
CA ALA A 155 -9.01 14.64 11.93
C ALA A 155 -7.82 13.68 11.92
N LEU A 156 -7.71 12.84 12.95
CA LEU A 156 -6.63 11.85 13.06
C LEU A 156 -6.72 10.81 11.94
N ILE A 157 -7.90 10.24 11.73
CA ILE A 157 -8.12 9.25 10.66
C ILE A 157 -7.89 9.88 9.28
N SER A 158 -8.33 11.12 9.07
CA SER A 158 -8.09 11.83 7.80
C SER A 158 -6.58 12.00 7.54
N ALA A 159 -5.81 12.37 8.56
CA ALA A 159 -4.36 12.49 8.46
C ALA A 159 -3.68 11.15 8.14
N MET A 160 -4.14 10.07 8.78
CA MET A 160 -3.63 8.73 8.53
C MET A 160 -3.96 8.25 7.12
N SER A 161 -5.21 8.36 6.68
CA SER A 161 -5.62 7.98 5.33
C SER A 161 -4.88 8.77 4.26
N PHE A 162 -4.67 10.07 4.48
CA PHE A 162 -3.90 10.93 3.58
C PHE A 162 -2.46 10.44 3.44
N GLY A 163 -1.75 10.21 4.55
CA GLY A 163 -0.36 9.76 4.50
C GLY A 163 -0.21 8.37 3.92
N ILE A 164 -1.09 7.42 4.28
CA ILE A 164 -1.07 6.04 3.74
C ILE A 164 -1.22 6.07 2.22
N ILE A 165 -2.30 6.67 1.72
CA ILE A 165 -2.66 6.59 0.31
C ILE A 165 -1.71 7.41 -0.56
N ASN A 166 -1.39 8.66 -0.18
CA ASN A 166 -0.50 9.48 -1.00
C ASN A 166 0.90 8.89 -1.08
N HIS A 167 1.41 8.33 0.02
CA HIS A 167 2.72 7.71 -0.02
C HIS A 167 2.71 6.41 -0.86
N ILE A 168 1.65 5.62 -0.80
CA ILE A 168 1.50 4.43 -1.66
C ILE A 168 1.44 4.84 -3.15
N MET A 169 0.72 5.90 -3.49
CA MET A 169 0.56 6.33 -4.88
C MET A 169 1.80 7.05 -5.44
N LEU A 170 2.48 7.85 -4.62
CA LEU A 170 3.64 8.64 -5.05
C LEU A 170 4.95 7.85 -5.02
N SER A 171 5.14 7.02 -3.99
CA SER A 171 6.40 6.32 -3.73
C SER A 171 6.33 4.81 -3.92
N GLY A 172 5.12 4.24 -4.05
CA GLY A 172 4.94 2.82 -4.33
C GLY A 172 5.29 2.49 -5.78
N ILE A 173 6.49 1.94 -5.97
CA ILE A 173 6.91 1.37 -7.25
C ILE A 173 6.72 -0.13 -7.16
N VAL A 174 6.01 -0.72 -8.11
CA VAL A 174 5.92 -2.17 -8.23
C VAL A 174 6.93 -2.62 -9.26
N ASN A 175 7.93 -3.38 -8.82
CA ASN A 175 8.87 -4.01 -9.73
C ASN A 175 8.22 -5.30 -10.23
N ILE A 176 8.04 -5.42 -11.54
CA ILE A 176 7.37 -6.53 -12.18
C ILE A 176 8.37 -7.39 -12.94
N THR A 177 8.17 -8.69 -12.82
CA THR A 177 8.83 -9.72 -13.61
C THR A 177 7.75 -10.52 -14.30
N ASP A 178 7.89 -10.65 -15.62
CA ASP A 178 6.97 -11.38 -16.46
C ASP A 178 7.52 -12.77 -16.71
N ILE A 179 6.73 -13.77 -16.37
CA ILE A 179 7.06 -15.17 -16.56
C ILE A 179 6.13 -15.68 -17.63
N GLY A 180 6.68 -16.00 -18.80
CA GLY A 180 5.94 -16.42 -19.97
C GLY A 180 6.83 -17.10 -21.00
N VAL A 181 6.21 -17.64 -22.04
CA VAL A 181 6.92 -18.28 -23.15
C VAL A 181 7.00 -17.27 -24.28
N ALA A 182 8.19 -16.97 -24.77
CA ALA A 182 8.33 -16.17 -25.99
C ALA A 182 7.84 -17.01 -27.18
N ALA A 183 6.99 -16.44 -28.05
CA ALA A 183 6.85 -16.99 -29.39
C ALA A 183 8.24 -16.95 -30.06
N SER A 184 8.56 -17.98 -30.82
CA SER A 184 9.87 -18.24 -31.45
C SER A 184 10.63 -16.99 -31.94
N PRO A 185 11.98 -16.97 -31.89
CA PRO A 185 12.77 -15.75 -32.11
C PRO A 185 12.43 -15.07 -33.45
N PRO A 186 12.20 -13.74 -33.47
CA PRO A 186 11.99 -13.02 -34.73
C PRO A 186 13.27 -13.04 -35.57
N VAL A 187 13.13 -13.28 -36.87
CA VAL A 187 14.24 -13.29 -37.82
C VAL A 187 14.57 -11.83 -38.20
N GLY A 188 15.45 -11.16 -37.45
CA GLY A 188 15.93 -9.79 -37.76
C GLY A 188 16.13 -8.89 -36.53
N PRO A 189 16.66 -7.66 -36.69
CA PRO A 189 16.81 -6.70 -35.60
C PRO A 189 15.43 -6.33 -35.02
N VAL A 190 15.15 -6.77 -33.79
CA VAL A 190 13.84 -6.63 -33.16
C VAL A 190 13.78 -5.35 -32.35
N THR A 191 12.82 -4.48 -32.65
CA THR A 191 12.38 -3.42 -31.73
C THR A 191 11.86 -4.08 -30.46
N ILE A 192 12.39 -3.69 -29.30
CA ILE A 192 11.99 -4.25 -28.01
C ILE A 192 10.50 -3.91 -27.78
N PRO A 193 9.57 -4.87 -27.75
CA PRO A 193 8.16 -4.58 -27.59
C PRO A 193 7.89 -4.12 -26.15
N THR A 194 7.25 -2.95 -26.01
CA THR A 194 6.60 -2.56 -24.76
C THR A 194 5.17 -3.09 -24.76
N ALA A 195 4.85 -3.95 -23.79
CA ALA A 195 3.49 -4.46 -23.63
C ALA A 195 2.83 -3.85 -22.39
N PRO A 196 1.59 -3.36 -22.52
CA PRO A 196 0.80 -2.95 -21.37
C PRO A 196 0.37 -4.18 -20.57
N GLY A 197 0.35 -4.03 -19.27
CA GLY A 197 -0.05 -5.07 -18.37
C GLY A 197 -0.91 -4.54 -17.24
N THR A 198 -1.88 -5.35 -16.79
CA THR A 198 -2.77 -4.97 -15.69
C THR A 198 -2.72 -6.05 -14.62
N GLY A 199 -2.50 -5.64 -13.38
CA GLY A 199 -2.41 -6.53 -12.23
C GLY A 199 -3.14 -6.01 -11.01
N ARG A 200 -3.40 -6.93 -10.06
CA ARG A 200 -3.98 -6.62 -8.75
C ARG A 200 -3.05 -7.10 -7.64
N LEU A 201 -3.12 -6.42 -6.50
CA LEU A 201 -2.40 -6.84 -5.29
C LEU A 201 -3.07 -8.08 -4.70
N VAL A 202 -2.26 -9.07 -4.32
CA VAL A 202 -2.68 -10.36 -3.75
C VAL A 202 -1.94 -10.69 -2.46
#